data_AF-A0A9X3MAA9-F1
#
_entry.id   AF-A0A9X3MAA9-F1
#
_cell.length_a   1.000
_cell.length_b   1.000
_cell.length_c   1.000
_cell.angle_alpha   90.00
_cell.angle_beta   90.00
_cell.angle_gamma   90.00
#
_symmetry.space_group_name_H-M   'P 1'
#
loop_
_entity.id
_entity.type
_entity.pdbx_description
1 polymer ?
#
loop_
_entity_poly.entity_id
_entity_poly.type
_entity_poly.pdbx_seq_one_letter_code
_entity_poly.pdbx_strand_id
1 'polypeptide(L)'
;MQEELSLREQKRLETRLRIEDAATKLVDEQSFSAVTIERICEVAGISRRTFFNYFDSKESAVLGAPSTEFTEKMRESFLEEPTTSMVELVLQLVRQHMEGHHINPTIRERRKRIANDPDAAAAAISRKRAKSIELIDLIEERLVQQPELRVLSSCSSSTEAMLIAGLVREALWLAMASPDADCSEDLDARLDTSLTLITDFMKGMRW
;
A
#
# COMPACT_ATOMS: atom_id res chain seq x y z
N MET A 1 26.00 -2.77 3.59
CA MET A 1 26.22 -4.00 2.80
C MET A 1 24.85 -4.36 2.26
N GLN A 2 24.58 -4.10 0.97
CA GLN A 2 23.30 -4.47 0.36
C GLN A 2 23.26 -6.00 0.28
N GLU A 3 22.32 -6.65 0.97
CA GLU A 3 22.10 -8.09 0.83
C GLU A 3 21.62 -8.36 -0.61
N GLU A 4 22.47 -8.99 -1.42
CA GLU A 4 22.06 -9.52 -2.72
C GLU A 4 20.97 -10.58 -2.50
N LEU A 5 19.79 -10.33 -3.06
CA LEU A 5 18.66 -11.27 -3.04
C LEU A 5 19.13 -12.66 -3.47
N SER A 6 18.75 -13.69 -2.71
CA SER A 6 19.02 -15.08 -3.09
C SER A 6 18.40 -15.42 -4.44
N LEU A 7 18.97 -16.39 -5.17
CA LEU A 7 18.41 -16.86 -6.45
C LEU A 7 16.93 -17.26 -6.35
N ARG A 8 16.49 -17.72 -5.17
CA ARG A 8 15.09 -18.05 -4.89
C ARG A 8 14.23 -16.79 -4.80
N GLU A 9 14.70 -15.74 -4.13
CA GLU A 9 14.00 -14.46 -4.00
C GLU A 9 13.94 -13.72 -5.34
N GLN A 10 15.02 -13.75 -6.12
CA GLN A 10 15.05 -13.19 -7.47
C GLN A 10 13.99 -13.86 -8.38
N LYS A 11 13.96 -15.20 -8.41
CA LYS A 11 12.94 -15.95 -9.20
C LYS A 11 11.51 -15.69 -8.72
N ARG A 12 11.33 -15.52 -7.40
CA ARG A 12 10.03 -15.17 -6.81
C ARG A 12 9.60 -13.78 -7.28
N LEU A 13 10.49 -12.80 -7.20
CA LEU A 13 10.23 -11.43 -7.65
C LEU A 13 9.94 -11.37 -9.16
N GLU A 14 10.72 -12.07 -9.98
CA GLU A 14 10.51 -12.14 -11.44
C GLU A 14 9.14 -12.73 -11.79
N THR A 15 8.74 -13.82 -11.12
CA THR A 15 7.43 -14.43 -11.32
C THR A 15 6.31 -13.49 -10.89
N ARG A 16 6.46 -12.82 -9.74
CA ARG A 16 5.52 -11.82 -9.26
C ARG A 16 5.33 -10.69 -10.29
N LEU A 17 6.42 -10.10 -10.77
CA LEU A 17 6.41 -9.01 -11.75
C LEU A 17 5.75 -9.42 -13.07
N ARG A 18 5.98 -10.65 -13.54
CA ARG A 18 5.34 -11.18 -14.75
C ARG A 18 3.82 -11.31 -14.62
N ILE A 19 3.33 -11.70 -13.44
CA ILE A 19 1.89 -11.75 -13.17
C ILE A 19 1.30 -10.33 -13.13
N GLU A 20 1.96 -9.40 -12.44
CA GLU A 20 1.51 -7.99 -12.38
C GLU A 20 1.53 -7.33 -13.77
N ASP A 21 2.56 -7.60 -14.58
CA ASP A 21 2.65 -7.09 -15.95
C ASP A 21 1.49 -7.61 -16.80
N ALA A 22 1.23 -8.92 -16.77
CA ALA A 22 0.10 -9.53 -17.49
C ALA A 22 -1.25 -8.96 -17.02
N ALA A 23 -1.46 -8.86 -15.70
CA ALA A 23 -2.71 -8.38 -15.13
C ALA A 23 -2.96 -6.90 -15.47
N THR A 24 -1.96 -6.04 -15.26
CA THR A 24 -2.09 -4.60 -15.57
C THR A 24 -2.20 -4.35 -17.06
N LYS A 25 -1.48 -5.11 -17.91
CA LYS A 25 -1.61 -5.01 -19.36
C LYS A 25 -3.02 -5.34 -19.84
N LEU A 26 -3.57 -6.47 -19.38
CA LEU A 26 -4.91 -6.89 -19.78
C LEU A 26 -5.98 -5.89 -19.37
N VAL A 27 -5.89 -5.32 -18.16
CA VAL A 27 -6.86 -4.32 -17.70
C VAL A 27 -6.68 -2.99 -18.42
N ASP A 28 -5.45 -2.57 -18.73
CA ASP A 28 -5.18 -1.33 -19.48
C ASP A 28 -5.64 -1.42 -20.95
N GLU A 29 -5.61 -2.63 -21.54
CA GLU A 29 -6.12 -2.89 -22.90
C GLU A 29 -7.64 -3.14 -22.94
N GLN A 30 -8.25 -3.46 -21.81
CA GLN A 30 -9.67 -3.83 -21.68
C GLN A 30 -10.32 -3.00 -20.56
N SER A 31 -11.21 -3.63 -19.77
CA SER A 31 -11.76 -3.04 -18.54
C SER A 31 -11.48 -3.96 -17.36
N PHE A 32 -11.52 -3.39 -16.14
CA PHE A 32 -11.25 -4.17 -14.93
C PHE A 32 -12.15 -5.40 -14.81
N SER A 33 -13.45 -5.24 -15.11
CA SER A 33 -14.45 -6.31 -15.03
C SER A 33 -14.31 -7.39 -16.10
N ALA A 34 -13.77 -7.08 -17.28
CA ALA A 34 -13.62 -8.04 -18.37
C ALA A 34 -12.48 -9.06 -18.13
N VAL A 35 -11.49 -8.72 -17.30
CA VAL A 35 -10.30 -9.56 -17.07
C VAL A 35 -10.55 -10.63 -16.01
N THR A 36 -10.10 -11.86 -16.29
CA THR A 36 -10.19 -13.02 -15.39
C THR A 36 -8.82 -13.53 -14.95
N ILE A 37 -8.77 -14.25 -13.83
CA ILE A 37 -7.53 -14.88 -13.33
C ILE A 37 -7.00 -15.91 -14.34
N GLU A 38 -7.89 -16.65 -14.99
CA GLU A 38 -7.56 -17.62 -16.03
C GLU A 38 -6.80 -16.95 -17.17
N ARG A 39 -7.31 -15.80 -17.66
CA ARG A 39 -6.67 -15.06 -18.74
C ARG A 39 -5.31 -14.49 -18.32
N ILE A 40 -5.21 -14.00 -17.08
CA ILE A 40 -3.93 -13.55 -16.50
C ILE A 40 -2.93 -14.71 -16.47
N CYS A 41 -3.35 -15.90 -16.02
CA CYS A 41 -2.51 -17.09 -15.96
C CYS A 41 -2.00 -17.52 -17.35
N GLU A 42 -2.87 -17.49 -18.36
CA GLU A 42 -2.50 -17.77 -19.75
C GLU A 42 -1.42 -16.80 -20.26
N VAL A 43 -1.62 -15.49 -20.09
CA VAL A 43 -0.68 -14.47 -20.55
C VAL A 43 0.64 -14.52 -19.76
N ALA A 44 0.59 -14.77 -18.46
CA ALA A 44 1.78 -14.91 -17.62
C ALA A 44 2.50 -16.26 -17.77
N GLY A 45 1.89 -17.24 -18.45
CA GLY A 45 2.45 -18.58 -18.64
C GLY A 45 2.57 -19.38 -17.34
N ILE A 46 1.56 -19.32 -16.47
CA ILE A 46 1.55 -20.00 -15.17
C ILE A 46 0.24 -20.76 -14.92
N SER A 47 0.25 -21.65 -13.93
CA SER A 47 -0.99 -22.29 -13.45
C SER A 47 -1.78 -21.38 -12.50
N ARG A 48 -3.09 -21.64 -12.36
CA ARG A 48 -3.93 -20.99 -11.35
C ARG A 48 -3.43 -21.22 -9.92
N ARG A 49 -2.92 -22.42 -9.61
CA ARG A 49 -2.28 -22.70 -8.31
C ARG A 49 -1.07 -21.81 -8.09
N THR A 50 -0.25 -21.61 -9.13
CA THR A 50 0.90 -20.70 -9.07
C THR A 50 0.44 -19.27 -8.81
N PHE A 51 -0.60 -18.79 -9.50
CA PHE A 51 -1.15 -17.45 -9.26
C PHE A 51 -1.48 -17.23 -7.78
N PHE A 52 -2.22 -18.17 -7.18
CA PHE A 52 -2.62 -18.08 -5.77
C PHE A 52 -1.46 -18.21 -4.76
N ASN A 53 -0.29 -18.70 -5.18
CA ASN A 53 0.91 -18.64 -4.34
C ASN A 53 1.51 -17.22 -4.25
N TYR A 54 1.11 -16.31 -5.13
CA TYR A 54 1.63 -14.94 -5.20
C TYR A 54 0.55 -13.88 -4.89
N PHE A 55 -0.69 -14.13 -5.31
CA PHE A 55 -1.80 -13.18 -5.22
C PHE A 55 -3.06 -13.90 -4.78
N ASP A 56 -3.77 -13.35 -3.81
CA ASP A 56 -5.05 -13.88 -3.34
C ASP A 56 -6.23 -13.57 -4.26
N SER A 57 -6.07 -12.65 -5.22
CA SER A 57 -7.15 -12.04 -5.98
C SER A 57 -6.63 -11.37 -7.25
N LYS A 58 -7.52 -11.12 -8.22
CA LYS A 58 -7.20 -10.31 -9.41
C LYS A 58 -6.82 -8.89 -9.01
N GLU A 59 -7.58 -8.34 -8.05
CA GLU A 59 -7.45 -7.00 -7.52
C GLU A 59 -6.04 -6.77 -6.97
N SER A 60 -5.45 -7.74 -6.26
CA SER A 60 -4.10 -7.60 -5.71
C SER A 60 -3.02 -7.60 -6.79
N ALA A 61 -3.18 -8.40 -7.86
CA ALA A 61 -2.29 -8.39 -9.00
C ALA A 61 -2.38 -7.08 -9.81
N VAL A 62 -3.60 -6.57 -10.02
CA VAL A 62 -3.84 -5.37 -10.83
C VAL A 62 -3.47 -4.10 -10.07
N LEU A 63 -3.97 -3.92 -8.84
CA LEU A 63 -3.88 -2.66 -8.11
C LEU A 63 -2.56 -2.50 -7.34
N GLY A 64 -1.83 -3.59 -7.09
CA GLY A 64 -0.52 -3.53 -6.45
C GLY A 64 -0.50 -3.31 -4.96
N ALA A 65 -1.64 -2.96 -4.35
CA ALA A 65 -1.76 -2.91 -2.90
C ALA A 65 -1.77 -4.34 -2.34
N PRO A 66 -0.92 -4.66 -1.34
CA PRO A 66 -1.02 -5.92 -0.65
C PRO A 66 -2.42 -6.05 -0.03
N SER A 67 -3.10 -7.17 -0.29
CA SER A 67 -4.32 -7.55 0.46
C SER A 67 -4.02 -8.44 1.63
N THR A 68 -2.82 -8.99 1.68
CA THR A 68 -2.38 -9.80 2.80
C THR A 68 -2.36 -8.94 4.06
N GLU A 69 -2.81 -9.52 5.16
CA GLU A 69 -2.69 -8.92 6.49
C GLU A 69 -1.22 -8.61 6.84
N PHE A 70 -1.01 -7.73 7.79
CA PHE A 70 0.32 -7.57 8.40
C PHE A 70 0.72 -8.90 9.03
N THR A 71 1.92 -9.37 8.69
CA THR A 71 2.44 -10.61 9.28
C THR A 71 2.59 -10.45 10.78
N GLU A 72 2.51 -11.55 11.53
CA GLU A 72 2.68 -11.53 12.99
C GLU A 72 3.96 -10.80 13.41
N LYS A 73 5.08 -11.09 12.72
CA LYS A 73 6.37 -10.42 12.96
C LYS A 73 6.29 -8.90 12.81
N MET A 74 5.54 -8.40 11.83
CA MET A 74 5.37 -6.95 11.63
C MET A 74 4.54 -6.33 12.75
N ARG A 75 3.50 -7.04 13.21
CA ARG A 75 2.65 -6.61 14.34
C ARG A 75 3.44 -6.57 15.63
N GLU A 76 4.15 -7.64 15.96
CA GLU A 76 5.04 -7.72 17.13
C GLU A 76 6.08 -6.59 17.10
N SER A 77 6.78 -6.42 15.97
CA SER A 77 7.75 -5.34 15.83
C SER A 77 7.12 -3.96 16.04
N PHE A 78 5.94 -3.69 15.47
CA PHE A 78 5.24 -2.41 15.66
C PHE A 78 4.84 -2.18 17.13
N LEU A 79 4.41 -3.22 17.82
CA LEU A 79 4.00 -3.15 19.22
C LEU A 79 5.17 -3.05 20.20
N GLU A 80 6.41 -3.26 19.78
CA GLU A 80 7.59 -3.22 20.65
C GLU A 80 8.55 -2.07 20.32
N GLU A 81 8.60 -1.63 19.05
CA GLU A 81 9.57 -0.66 18.56
C GLU A 81 9.55 0.66 19.36
N PRO A 82 10.65 1.06 20.00
CA PRO A 82 10.74 2.34 20.68
C PRO A 82 10.54 3.49 19.71
N THR A 83 9.57 4.38 19.98
CA THR A 83 9.28 5.52 19.12
C THR A 83 8.95 6.77 19.93
N THR A 84 9.10 7.92 19.28
CA THR A 84 8.60 9.22 19.77
C THR A 84 7.51 9.80 18.85
N SER A 85 7.23 9.13 17.73
CA SER A 85 6.26 9.56 16.71
C SER A 85 5.48 8.35 16.21
N MET A 86 4.18 8.32 16.54
CA MET A 86 3.28 7.28 16.02
C MET A 86 3.11 7.35 14.52
N VAL A 87 3.17 8.56 13.92
CA VAL A 87 3.09 8.71 12.46
C VAL A 87 4.30 8.06 11.80
N GLU A 88 5.51 8.28 12.32
CA GLU A 88 6.73 7.68 11.75
C GLU A 88 6.73 6.15 11.87
N LEU A 89 6.33 5.63 13.03
CA LEU A 89 6.23 4.20 13.26
C LEU A 89 5.22 3.54 12.30
N VAL A 90 4.09 4.20 12.04
CA VAL A 90 3.10 3.74 11.07
C VAL A 90 3.64 3.80 9.63
N LEU A 91 4.38 4.85 9.27
CA LEU A 91 5.02 4.94 7.96
C LEU A 91 6.02 3.81 7.76
N GLN A 92 6.85 3.50 8.77
CA GLN A 92 7.77 2.37 8.72
C GLN A 92 7.04 1.04 8.47
N LEU A 93 5.94 0.79 9.19
CA LEU A 93 5.11 -0.40 8.99
C LEU A 93 4.55 -0.48 7.55
N VAL A 94 4.03 0.65 7.04
CA VAL A 94 3.48 0.72 5.68
C VAL A 94 4.58 0.52 4.63
N ARG A 95 5.76 1.15 4.81
CA ARG A 95 6.91 0.98 3.92
C ARG A 95 7.34 -0.47 3.85
N GLN A 96 7.54 -1.11 5.00
CA GLN A 96 7.88 -2.54 5.09
C GLN A 96 6.80 -3.42 4.41
N HIS A 97 5.53 -3.07 4.57
CA HIS A 97 4.44 -3.80 3.92
C HIS A 97 4.41 -3.63 2.40
N MET A 98 4.92 -2.50 1.90
CA MET A 98 4.99 -2.18 0.49
C MET A 98 6.32 -2.58 -0.17
N GLU A 99 7.31 -3.06 0.58
CA GLU A 99 8.57 -3.55 0.02
C GLU A 99 8.33 -4.58 -1.09
N GLY A 100 8.94 -4.38 -2.25
CA GLY A 100 8.75 -5.25 -3.40
C GLY A 100 7.55 -4.91 -4.29
N HIS A 101 6.70 -3.96 -3.89
CA HIS A 101 5.57 -3.47 -4.68
C HIS A 101 5.99 -2.24 -5.52
N HIS A 102 5.39 -2.09 -6.70
CA HIS A 102 5.59 -0.93 -7.60
C HIS A 102 7.03 -0.68 -8.12
N ILE A 103 7.92 -1.67 -8.06
CA ILE A 103 9.31 -1.54 -8.56
C ILE A 103 9.35 -1.24 -10.06
N ASN A 104 8.38 -1.73 -10.84
CA ASN A 104 8.38 -1.58 -12.30
C ASN A 104 7.64 -0.30 -12.76
N PRO A 105 8.32 0.66 -13.42
CA PRO A 105 7.71 1.91 -13.88
C PRO A 105 6.55 1.72 -14.86
N THR A 106 6.65 0.74 -15.76
CA THR A 106 5.60 0.44 -16.76
C THR A 106 4.31 -0.04 -16.10
N ILE A 107 4.42 -0.97 -15.14
CA ILE A 107 3.28 -1.48 -14.37
C ILE A 107 2.63 -0.33 -13.59
N ARG A 108 3.44 0.55 -13.02
CA ARG A 108 2.97 1.72 -12.28
C ARG A 108 2.19 2.70 -13.17
N GLU A 109 2.69 3.02 -14.36
CA GLU A 109 1.99 3.90 -15.29
C GLU A 109 0.64 3.31 -15.75
N ARG A 110 0.56 1.98 -15.95
CA ARG A 110 -0.73 1.32 -16.19
C ARG A 110 -1.65 1.47 -14.99
N ARG A 111 -1.16 1.22 -13.77
CA ARG A 111 -1.97 1.39 -12.55
C ARG A 111 -2.54 2.81 -12.39
N LYS A 112 -1.80 3.85 -12.78
CA LYS A 112 -2.30 5.23 -12.82
C LYS A 112 -3.49 5.38 -13.77
N ARG A 113 -3.43 4.79 -14.98
CA ARG A 113 -4.55 4.82 -15.93
C ARG A 113 -5.73 3.99 -15.45
N ILE A 114 -5.47 2.79 -14.96
CA ILE A 114 -6.46 1.86 -14.40
C ILE A 114 -7.22 2.50 -13.24
N ALA A 115 -6.60 3.37 -12.45
CA ALA A 115 -7.28 4.08 -11.37
C ALA A 115 -8.46 4.95 -11.84
N ASN A 116 -8.55 5.28 -13.14
CA ASN A 116 -9.69 5.99 -13.73
C ASN A 116 -10.83 5.05 -14.17
N ASP A 117 -10.62 3.72 -14.21
CA ASP A 117 -11.70 2.74 -14.43
C ASP A 117 -12.60 2.69 -13.17
N PRO A 118 -13.94 2.85 -13.30
CA PRO A 118 -14.84 2.91 -12.14
C PRO A 118 -14.82 1.66 -11.25
N ASP A 119 -14.73 0.48 -11.86
CA ASP A 119 -14.75 -0.80 -11.14
C ASP A 119 -13.41 -1.01 -10.41
N ALA A 120 -12.31 -0.66 -11.07
CA ALA A 120 -10.99 -0.64 -10.45
C ALA A 120 -10.92 0.34 -9.26
N ALA A 121 -11.49 1.54 -9.43
CA ALA A 121 -11.56 2.55 -8.37
C ALA A 121 -12.38 2.05 -7.17
N ALA A 122 -13.54 1.45 -7.42
CA ALA A 122 -14.38 0.86 -6.38
C ALA A 122 -13.64 -0.27 -5.63
N ALA A 123 -12.99 -1.17 -6.36
CA ALA A 123 -12.17 -2.23 -5.77
C ALA A 123 -11.01 -1.68 -4.93
N ALA A 124 -10.34 -0.63 -5.40
CA ALA A 124 -9.26 0.03 -4.68
C ALA A 124 -9.76 0.68 -3.38
N ILE A 125 -10.92 1.34 -3.40
CA ILE A 125 -11.53 1.95 -2.20
C ILE A 125 -11.85 0.87 -1.15
N SER A 126 -12.51 -0.22 -1.56
CA SER A 126 -12.86 -1.32 -0.66
C SER A 126 -11.63 -1.91 0.03
N ARG A 127 -10.57 -2.17 -0.73
CA ARG A 127 -9.31 -2.72 -0.20
C ARG A 127 -8.59 -1.76 0.73
N LYS A 128 -8.51 -0.48 0.36
CA LYS A 128 -7.95 0.55 1.25
C LYS A 128 -8.72 0.63 2.55
N ARG A 129 -10.05 0.54 2.50
CA ARG A 129 -10.89 0.58 3.70
C ARG A 129 -10.62 -0.62 4.61
N ALA A 130 -10.57 -1.83 4.05
CA ALA A 130 -10.23 -3.04 4.80
C ALA A 130 -8.86 -2.92 5.49
N LYS A 131 -7.83 -2.47 4.75
CA LYS A 131 -6.49 -2.25 5.29
C LYS A 131 -6.44 -1.14 6.34
N SER A 132 -7.27 -0.10 6.18
CA SER A 132 -7.35 0.99 7.17
C SER A 132 -7.89 0.51 8.51
N ILE A 133 -8.85 -0.43 8.51
CA ILE A 133 -9.38 -1.01 9.75
C ILE A 133 -8.26 -1.74 10.48
N GLU A 134 -7.56 -2.62 9.78
CA GLU A 134 -6.41 -3.36 10.34
C GLU A 134 -5.35 -2.42 10.95
N LEU A 135 -5.05 -1.32 10.25
CA LEU A 135 -4.08 -0.33 10.71
C LEU A 135 -4.58 0.46 11.93
N ILE A 136 -5.86 0.85 11.94
CA ILE A 136 -6.48 1.56 13.08
C ILE A 136 -6.41 0.70 14.33
N ASP A 137 -6.79 -0.58 14.23
CA ASP A 137 -6.80 -1.50 15.36
C ASP A 137 -5.40 -1.63 15.98
N LEU A 138 -4.37 -1.77 15.14
CA LEU A 138 -2.98 -1.90 15.60
C LEU A 138 -2.44 -0.60 16.23
N ILE A 139 -2.78 0.57 15.66
CA ILE A 139 -2.42 1.86 16.25
C ILE A 139 -3.13 2.07 17.58
N GLU A 140 -4.42 1.76 17.65
CA GLU A 140 -5.21 1.88 18.88
C GLU A 140 -4.63 1.00 19.98
N GLU A 141 -4.30 -0.25 19.67
CA GLU A 141 -3.64 -1.17 20.60
C GLU A 141 -2.34 -0.57 21.17
N ARG A 142 -1.47 -0.04 20.29
CA ARG A 142 -0.22 0.61 20.70
C ARG A 142 -0.47 1.83 21.61
N LEU A 143 -1.45 2.67 21.27
CA LEU A 143 -1.80 3.87 22.05
C LEU A 143 -2.46 3.53 23.40
N VAL A 144 -3.13 2.38 23.52
CA VAL A 144 -3.67 1.89 24.80
C VAL A 144 -2.56 1.35 25.69
N GLN A 145 -1.60 0.62 25.11
CA GLN A 145 -0.44 0.09 25.83
C GLN A 145 0.54 1.19 26.28
N GLN A 146 0.69 2.25 25.48
CA GLN A 146 1.59 3.38 25.74
C GLN A 146 0.88 4.72 25.58
N PRO A 147 0.06 5.15 26.56
CA PRO A 147 -0.70 6.40 26.49
C PRO A 147 0.16 7.67 26.34
N GLU A 148 1.44 7.62 26.72
CA GLU A 148 2.41 8.70 26.55
C GLU A 148 2.73 9.02 25.08
N LEU A 149 2.45 8.10 24.15
CA LEU A 149 2.62 8.33 22.71
C LEU A 149 1.48 9.16 22.10
N ARG A 150 0.44 9.44 22.87
CA ARG A 150 -0.71 10.24 22.43
C ARG A 150 -0.36 11.72 22.38
N VAL A 151 -0.75 12.37 21.28
CA VAL A 151 -0.59 13.80 21.04
C VAL A 151 -1.87 14.55 21.41
N LEU A 152 -3.05 13.95 21.23
CA LEU A 152 -4.34 14.60 21.42
C LEU A 152 -5.09 14.05 22.63
N SER A 153 -5.01 14.73 23.77
CA SER A 153 -5.75 14.37 24.99
C SER A 153 -7.26 14.63 24.90
N SER A 154 -7.73 15.38 23.90
CA SER A 154 -9.13 15.76 23.73
C SER A 154 -10.03 14.69 23.11
N CYS A 155 -9.48 13.58 22.62
CA CYS A 155 -10.23 12.48 22.03
C CYS A 155 -9.84 11.12 22.65
N SER A 156 -10.43 10.01 22.19
CA SER A 156 -10.03 8.66 22.59
C SER A 156 -8.84 8.15 21.77
N SER A 157 -8.13 7.13 22.26
CA SER A 157 -7.07 6.44 21.51
C SER A 157 -7.57 5.94 20.15
N SER A 158 -8.81 5.44 20.08
CA SER A 158 -9.46 5.01 18.84
C SER A 158 -9.60 6.16 17.83
N THR A 159 -10.09 7.32 18.27
CA THR A 159 -10.23 8.49 17.37
C THR A 159 -8.87 9.00 16.91
N GLU A 160 -7.89 9.02 17.79
CA GLU A 160 -6.52 9.41 17.45
C GLU A 160 -5.88 8.43 16.44
N ALA A 161 -6.10 7.12 16.63
CA ALA A 161 -5.71 6.09 15.67
C ALA A 161 -6.36 6.28 14.29
N MET A 162 -7.65 6.64 14.25
CA MET A 162 -8.34 6.98 13.01
C MET A 162 -7.72 8.19 12.29
N LEU A 163 -7.30 9.22 13.04
CA LEU A 163 -6.65 10.41 12.48
C LEU A 163 -5.28 10.06 11.91
N ILE A 164 -4.46 9.30 12.65
CA ILE A 164 -3.12 8.86 12.21
C ILE A 164 -3.23 7.97 10.96
N ALA A 165 -4.07 6.94 10.99
CA ALA A 165 -4.29 6.07 9.85
C ALA A 165 -4.87 6.84 8.65
N GLY A 166 -5.76 7.80 8.91
CA GLY A 166 -6.33 8.69 7.90
C GLY A 166 -5.28 9.53 7.20
N LEU A 167 -4.38 10.17 7.96
CA LEU A 167 -3.26 10.95 7.44
C LEU A 167 -2.35 10.10 6.55
N VAL A 168 -1.92 8.94 7.05
CA VAL A 168 -1.00 8.05 6.31
C VAL A 168 -1.66 7.52 5.03
N ARG A 169 -2.94 7.17 5.08
CA ARG A 169 -3.70 6.71 3.92
C ARG A 169 -3.81 7.79 2.84
N GLU A 170 -4.08 9.05 3.22
CA GLU A 170 -4.14 10.15 2.24
C GLU A 170 -2.75 10.49 1.69
N ALA A 171 -1.71 10.48 2.52
CA ALA A 171 -0.34 10.65 2.06
C ALA A 171 0.05 9.57 1.03
N LEU A 172 -0.31 8.31 1.30
CA LEU A 172 -0.07 7.22 0.36
C LEU A 172 -0.88 7.38 -0.94
N TRP A 173 -2.12 7.86 -0.85
CA TRP A 173 -2.92 8.14 -2.04
C TRP A 173 -2.33 9.25 -2.90
N LEU A 174 -1.93 10.37 -2.30
CA LEU A 174 -1.26 11.47 -2.99
C LEU A 174 0.05 10.98 -3.62
N ALA A 175 0.85 10.23 -2.88
CA ALA A 175 2.09 9.67 -3.38
C ALA A 175 1.80 8.87 -4.65
N MET A 176 0.78 7.99 -4.65
CA MET A 176 0.48 7.09 -5.76
C MET A 176 -0.24 7.73 -6.95
N ALA A 177 -1.20 8.61 -6.70
CA ALA A 177 -2.22 9.02 -7.66
C ALA A 177 -2.34 10.54 -7.87
N SER A 178 -1.57 11.36 -7.13
CA SER A 178 -1.56 12.80 -7.38
C SER A 178 -1.13 13.09 -8.82
N PRO A 179 -1.79 14.03 -9.52
CA PRO A 179 -1.32 14.55 -10.81
C PRO A 179 0.12 15.05 -10.75
N ASP A 180 0.52 15.59 -9.59
CA ASP A 180 1.84 16.20 -9.36
C ASP A 180 2.89 15.20 -8.85
N ALA A 181 2.53 13.91 -8.68
CA ALA A 181 3.47 12.91 -8.19
C ALA A 181 4.55 12.60 -9.24
N ASP A 182 5.80 12.97 -8.95
CA ASP A 182 6.95 12.64 -9.77
C ASP A 182 7.14 11.11 -9.83
N CYS A 183 7.28 10.59 -11.05
CA CYS A 183 7.51 9.18 -11.28
C CYS A 183 8.96 8.73 -11.25
N SER A 184 9.89 9.65 -11.32
CA SER A 184 11.31 9.34 -11.23
C SER A 184 11.76 9.02 -9.80
N GLU A 185 11.04 9.55 -8.81
CA GLU A 185 11.33 9.32 -7.39
C GLU A 185 10.79 7.97 -6.88
N ASP A 186 11.47 7.44 -5.87
CA ASP A 186 10.99 6.26 -5.15
C ASP A 186 9.73 6.58 -4.32
N LEU A 187 9.09 5.53 -3.81
CA LEU A 187 7.84 5.68 -3.07
C LEU A 187 8.04 6.46 -1.76
N ASP A 188 9.21 6.36 -1.13
CA ASP A 188 9.48 6.96 0.17
C ASP A 188 9.60 8.47 0.05
N ALA A 189 10.35 8.97 -0.95
CA ALA A 189 10.45 10.38 -1.26
C ALA A 189 9.08 11.00 -1.59
N ARG A 190 8.23 10.26 -2.32
CA ARG A 190 6.88 10.70 -2.66
C ARG A 190 5.94 10.73 -1.45
N LEU A 191 6.09 9.78 -0.53
CA LEU A 191 5.34 9.76 0.73
C LEU A 191 5.72 10.96 1.60
N ASP A 192 7.01 11.25 1.75
CA ASP A 192 7.50 12.40 2.52
C ASP A 192 7.02 13.73 1.91
N THR A 193 7.06 13.84 0.59
CA THR A 193 6.50 14.98 -0.15
C THR A 193 5.00 15.13 0.11
N SER A 194 4.24 14.03 0.08
CA SER A 194 2.80 14.04 0.31
C SER A 194 2.43 14.46 1.74
N LEU A 195 3.18 13.99 2.75
CA LEU A 195 3.00 14.41 4.14
C LEU A 195 3.30 15.89 4.34
N THR A 196 4.36 16.39 3.68
CA THR A 196 4.71 17.82 3.70
C THR A 196 3.59 18.66 3.11
N LEU A 197 3.06 18.27 1.94
CA LEU A 197 1.92 18.95 1.31
C LEU A 197 0.68 18.99 2.21
N ILE A 198 0.31 17.86 2.82
CA ILE A 198 -0.83 17.81 3.74
C ILE A 198 -0.59 18.73 4.95
N THR A 199 0.61 18.69 5.53
CA THR A 199 0.96 19.47 6.71
C THR A 199 0.96 20.98 6.43
N ASP A 200 1.53 21.40 5.31
CA ASP A 200 1.57 22.81 4.91
C ASP A 200 0.18 23.34 4.55
N PHE A 201 -0.63 22.52 3.86
CA PHE A 201 -2.04 22.83 3.63
C PHE A 201 -2.79 23.03 4.96
N MET A 202 -2.61 22.12 5.93
CA MET A 202 -3.26 22.21 7.24
C MET A 202 -2.85 23.46 8.04
N LYS A 203 -1.57 23.85 8.01
CA LYS A 203 -1.10 25.10 8.66
C LYS A 203 -1.70 26.37 8.04
N GLY A 204 -2.04 26.31 6.75
CA GLY A 204 -2.63 27.44 6.02
C GLY A 204 -4.14 27.59 6.19
N MET A 205 -4.84 26.59 6.72
CA MET A 205 -6.30 26.62 6.86
C MET A 205 -6.76 27.63 7.93
N ARG A 206 -7.88 28.29 7.65
CA ARG A 206 -8.60 29.17 8.58
C ARG A 206 -10.04 28.68 8.67
N TRP A 207 -10.54 28.51 9.89
CA TRP A 207 -11.87 28.00 10.21
C TRP A 207 -12.56 28.98 11.15
#